data_AF-A0A1G9H006-F1
#
_entry.id   AF-A0A1G9H006-F1
#
_cell.length_a   1.000
_cell.length_b   1.000
_cell.length_c   1.000
_cell.angle_alpha   90.00
_cell.angle_beta   90.00
_cell.angle_gamma   90.00
#
_symmetry.space_group_name_H-M   'P 1'
#
loop_
_entity.id
_entity.type
_entity.pdbx_description
1 polymer ?
#
loop_
_entity_poly.entity_id
_entity_poly.type
_entity_poly.pdbx_seq_one_letter_code
_entity_poly.pdbx_strand_id
1 'polypeptide(L)'
;MAEADLMRRLQKLASSLGARLFRQQVGMAWVGNKVLSGPGVFHLARGDIVIRNARPFHAGVPGMSDLGGWVRVEITPDMIGSTVAVYAQVEVKEGGRPTSEQLAWINAVNGAGGKAGVARDEADLRRILGL
;
A
#
# COMPACT_ATOMS: atom_id res chain seq x y z
N MET A 1 6.94 -17.12 8.22
CA MET A 1 6.41 -15.98 9.00
C MET A 1 5.09 -15.55 8.37
N ALA A 2 4.20 -14.78 9.01
CA ALA A 2 3.02 -14.26 8.29
C ALA A 2 3.43 -13.11 7.37
N GLU A 3 2.82 -12.98 6.19
CA GLU A 3 3.09 -11.87 5.26
C GLU A 3 2.91 -10.49 5.93
N ALA A 4 1.95 -10.39 6.86
CA ALA A 4 1.74 -9.20 7.66
C ALA A 4 2.92 -8.86 8.60
N ASP A 5 3.62 -9.85 9.13
CA ASP A 5 4.83 -9.65 9.94
C ASP A 5 5.99 -9.17 9.07
N LEU A 6 6.18 -9.81 7.89
CA LEU A 6 7.19 -9.40 6.92
C LEU A 6 6.95 -7.95 6.47
N MET A 7 5.72 -7.61 6.08
CA MET A 7 5.34 -6.26 5.69
C MET A 7 5.68 -5.22 6.77
N ARG A 8 5.36 -5.50 8.04
CA ARG A 8 5.71 -4.59 9.16
C ARG A 8 7.21 -4.42 9.31
N ARG A 9 8.00 -5.49 9.14
CA ARG A 9 9.47 -5.41 9.17
C ARG A 9 9.99 -4.53 8.03
N LEU A 10 9.51 -4.76 6.81
CA LEU A 10 9.91 -4.00 5.64
C LEU A 10 9.53 -2.52 5.74
N GLN A 11 8.35 -2.18 6.29
CA GLN A 11 7.98 -0.78 6.56
C GLN A 11 8.94 -0.07 7.52
N LYS A 12 9.36 -0.76 8.60
CA LYS A 12 10.34 -0.22 9.55
C LYS A 12 11.70 -0.01 8.89
N LEU A 13 12.16 -1.00 8.11
CA LEU A 13 13.42 -0.90 7.37
C LEU A 13 13.37 0.26 6.36
N ALA A 14 12.33 0.34 5.53
CA ALA A 14 12.15 1.44 4.57
C ALA A 14 12.24 2.80 5.26
N SER A 15 11.61 2.94 6.44
CA SER A 15 11.67 4.17 7.23
C SER A 15 13.08 4.53 7.69
N SER A 16 13.87 3.54 8.14
CA SER A 16 15.27 3.72 8.53
C SER A 16 16.20 4.04 7.35
N LEU A 17 15.83 3.61 6.14
CA LEU A 17 16.54 3.92 4.89
C LEU A 17 16.14 5.28 4.30
N GLY A 18 15.25 6.02 4.97
CA GLY A 18 14.80 7.34 4.52
C GLY A 18 13.71 7.32 3.45
N ALA A 19 13.15 6.14 3.14
CA ALA A 19 11.90 6.01 2.41
C ALA A 19 10.70 6.18 3.35
N ARG A 20 9.53 6.45 2.78
CA ARG A 20 8.26 6.52 3.51
C ARG A 20 7.25 5.67 2.77
N LEU A 21 7.08 4.43 3.24
CA LEU A 21 6.12 3.49 2.70
C LEU A 21 4.97 3.30 3.69
N PHE A 22 3.74 3.51 3.22
CA PHE A 22 2.50 3.29 3.94
C PHE A 22 1.79 2.06 3.38
N ARG A 23 1.03 1.37 4.24
CA ARG A 23 0.19 0.27 3.81
C ARG A 23 -0.92 0.79 2.90
N GLN A 24 -1.05 0.18 1.73
CA GLN A 24 -2.18 0.38 0.83
C GLN A 24 -3.09 -0.85 0.91
N GLN A 25 -4.40 -0.62 0.87
CA GLN A 25 -5.39 -1.69 0.96
C GLN A 25 -6.24 -1.67 -0.30
N VAL A 26 -6.32 -2.81 -0.98
CA VAL A 26 -7.25 -3.05 -2.08
C VAL A 26 -8.37 -3.94 -1.57
N GLY A 27 -9.61 -3.52 -1.75
CA GLY A 27 -10.75 -4.35 -1.33
C GLY A 27 -12.06 -3.59 -1.27
N MET A 28 -13.11 -4.30 -0.88
CA MET A 28 -14.44 -3.72 -0.69
C MET A 28 -14.69 -3.47 0.78
N ALA A 29 -15.20 -2.29 1.10
CA ALA A 29 -15.70 -1.91 2.42
C ALA A 29 -17.12 -1.35 2.29
N TRP A 30 -17.83 -1.28 3.41
CA TRP A 30 -19.12 -0.61 3.50
C TRP A 30 -18.94 0.77 4.11
N VAL A 31 -19.47 1.80 3.43
CA VAL A 31 -19.45 3.19 3.93
C VAL A 31 -20.86 3.77 3.95
N GLY A 32 -21.11 4.66 4.91
CA GLY A 32 -22.41 5.33 5.11
C GLY A 32 -22.23 6.76 5.59
N ASN A 33 -23.28 7.57 5.51
CA ASN A 33 -23.25 9.00 5.79
C ASN A 33 -23.85 9.38 7.16
N LYS A 34 -24.25 8.39 7.97
CA LYS A 34 -24.71 8.60 9.36
C LYS A 34 -24.67 7.30 10.15
N VAL A 35 -24.18 7.36 11.39
CA VAL A 35 -24.67 6.50 12.48
C VAL A 35 -25.96 7.16 12.96
N LEU A 36 -27.11 6.46 12.92
CA LEU A 36 -28.38 7.07 13.33
C LEU A 36 -28.61 6.99 14.85
N SER A 37 -28.94 8.14 15.42
CA SER A 37 -29.93 8.35 16.48
C SER A 37 -31.32 8.62 15.86
N GLY A 38 -32.36 7.94 16.35
CA GLY A 38 -33.76 8.04 15.90
C GLY A 38 -34.56 6.74 16.17
N PRO A 39 -35.87 6.80 16.46
CA PRO A 39 -36.59 5.66 17.04
C PRO A 39 -36.77 4.48 16.06
N GLY A 40 -36.42 3.30 16.55
CA GLY A 40 -36.59 1.97 15.93
C GLY A 40 -35.95 0.91 16.83
N VAL A 41 -36.41 -0.34 16.77
CA VAL A 41 -35.84 -1.43 17.57
C VAL A 41 -34.93 -2.29 16.70
N PHE A 42 -33.65 -2.40 17.08
CA PHE A 42 -32.67 -3.28 16.46
C PHE A 42 -32.23 -4.30 17.51
N HIS A 43 -32.55 -5.57 17.29
CA HIS A 43 -32.00 -6.65 18.10
C HIS A 43 -30.62 -6.98 17.54
N LEU A 44 -29.60 -6.51 18.23
CA LEU A 44 -28.20 -6.70 17.87
C LEU A 44 -27.54 -7.64 18.88
N ALA A 45 -26.62 -8.46 18.41
CA ALA A 45 -25.74 -9.24 19.24
C ALA A 45 -24.49 -8.43 19.64
N ARG A 46 -23.73 -8.95 20.61
CA ARG A 46 -22.46 -8.35 21.01
C ARG A 46 -21.48 -8.35 19.83
N GLY A 47 -21.09 -7.16 19.38
CA GLY A 47 -20.12 -6.97 18.31
C GLY A 47 -20.72 -6.53 16.97
N ASP A 48 -22.04 -6.46 16.86
CA ASP A 48 -22.68 -5.96 15.63
C ASP A 48 -22.47 -4.47 15.44
N ILE A 49 -22.25 -4.06 14.19
CA ILE A 49 -22.15 -2.67 13.77
C ILE A 49 -23.18 -2.43 12.66
N VAL A 50 -24.03 -1.42 12.84
CA VAL A 50 -25.01 -1.00 11.82
C VAL A 50 -24.51 0.23 11.08
N ILE A 51 -24.29 0.09 9.78
CA ILE A 51 -23.97 1.19 8.87
C ILE A 51 -25.23 1.55 8.09
N ARG A 52 -25.75 2.77 8.26
CA ARG A 52 -26.97 3.22 7.57
C ARG A 52 -26.64 3.84 6.23
N ASN A 53 -27.56 3.69 5.27
CA ASN A 53 -27.36 4.03 3.85
C ASN A 53 -26.04 3.44 3.34
N ALA A 54 -25.76 2.19 3.75
CA ALA A 54 -24.53 1.51 3.39
C ALA A 54 -24.47 1.36 1.87
N ARG A 55 -23.36 1.78 1.30
CA ARG A 55 -23.02 1.52 -0.09
C ARG A 55 -21.63 0.87 -0.15
N PRO A 56 -21.38 0.02 -1.15
CA PRO A 56 -20.06 -0.53 -1.35
C PRO A 56 -19.07 0.58 -1.69
N PHE A 57 -17.89 0.52 -1.10
CA PHE A 57 -16.73 1.34 -1.42
C PHE A 57 -15.59 0.40 -1.81
N HIS A 58 -15.10 0.54 -3.03
CA HIS A 58 -13.95 -0.20 -3.51
C HIS A 58 -12.71 0.66 -3.34
N ALA A 59 -11.86 0.28 -2.39
CA ALA A 59 -10.59 0.94 -2.13
C ALA A 59 -9.52 0.41 -3.07
N GLY A 60 -8.70 1.32 -3.62
CA GLY A 60 -7.57 0.97 -4.48
C GLY A 60 -7.98 0.42 -5.85
N VAL A 61 -7.02 -0.16 -6.55
CA VAL A 61 -7.22 -0.86 -7.83
C VAL A 61 -6.65 -2.27 -7.74
N PRO A 62 -7.25 -3.26 -8.45
CA PRO A 62 -6.70 -4.61 -8.51
C PRO A 62 -5.22 -4.61 -8.91
N GLY A 63 -4.40 -5.35 -8.16
CA GLY A 63 -2.95 -5.44 -8.41
C GLY A 63 -2.11 -4.33 -7.79
N MET A 64 -2.70 -3.30 -7.18
CA MET A 64 -1.93 -2.27 -6.47
C MET A 64 -1.14 -2.90 -5.31
N SER A 65 0.14 -2.53 -5.21
CA SER A 65 1.09 -3.08 -4.24
C SER A 65 0.71 -2.83 -2.78
N ASP A 66 1.13 -3.72 -1.88
CA ASP A 66 0.83 -3.63 -0.44
C ASP A 66 1.40 -2.39 0.25
N LEU A 67 2.58 -1.96 -0.18
CA LEU A 67 3.26 -0.78 0.34
C LEU A 67 3.42 0.26 -0.75
N GLY A 68 3.08 1.50 -0.43
CA GLY A 68 3.25 2.62 -1.33
C GLY A 68 3.76 3.89 -0.68
N GLY A 69 4.39 4.76 -1.46
CA GLY A 69 4.84 6.05 -0.98
C GLY A 69 6.02 6.56 -1.79
N TRP A 70 7.10 6.97 -1.12
CA TRP A 70 8.23 7.57 -1.82
C TRP A 70 9.59 7.23 -1.23
N VAL A 71 10.61 7.34 -2.09
CA VAL A 71 12.02 7.34 -1.73
C VAL A 71 12.67 8.62 -2.24
N ARG A 72 13.60 9.17 -1.46
CA ARG A 72 14.40 10.32 -1.88
C ARG A 72 15.49 9.85 -2.83
N VAL A 73 15.70 10.59 -3.91
CA VAL A 73 16.80 10.33 -4.85
C VAL A 73 17.69 11.56 -4.89
N GLU A 74 19.00 11.34 -4.83
CA GLU A 74 19.98 12.39 -5.02
C GLU A 74 19.99 12.85 -6.47
N ILE A 75 20.15 14.14 -6.63
CA ILE A 75 19.88 14.92 -7.83
C ILE A 75 21.20 15.18 -8.56
N THR A 76 21.25 14.89 -9.85
CA THR A 76 22.43 15.12 -10.72
C THR A 76 22.60 16.60 -11.08
N PRO A 77 23.74 17.03 -11.68
CA PRO A 77 24.00 18.44 -11.98
C PRO A 77 22.90 19.18 -12.76
N ASP A 78 22.21 18.49 -13.65
CA ASP A 78 21.07 18.96 -14.44
C ASP A 78 19.77 19.11 -13.62
N MET A 79 19.71 18.51 -12.44
CA MET A 79 18.55 18.51 -11.53
C MET A 79 18.77 19.45 -10.31
N ILE A 80 19.92 20.12 -10.21
CA ILE A 80 20.37 20.89 -9.03
C ILE A 80 19.30 21.89 -8.55
N GLY A 81 18.99 21.82 -7.26
CA GLY A 81 18.01 22.66 -6.56
C GLY A 81 16.71 21.95 -6.16
N SER A 82 16.50 20.71 -6.61
CA SER A 82 15.26 19.96 -6.32
C SER A 82 15.46 18.83 -5.31
N THR A 83 14.44 18.53 -4.50
CA THR A 83 14.28 17.24 -3.81
C THR A 83 13.12 16.52 -4.47
N VAL A 84 13.38 15.40 -5.14
CA VAL A 84 12.33 14.64 -5.83
C VAL A 84 11.94 13.43 -4.99
N ALA A 85 10.66 13.37 -4.62
CA ALA A 85 10.05 12.17 -4.06
C ALA A 85 9.74 11.23 -5.23
N VAL A 86 10.54 10.17 -5.39
CA VAL A 86 10.27 9.14 -6.39
C VAL A 86 9.23 8.19 -5.85
N TYR A 87 8.10 8.12 -6.54
CA TYR A 87 7.00 7.23 -6.20
C TYR A 87 7.50 5.78 -6.14
N ALA A 88 7.25 5.11 -5.01
CA ALA A 88 7.75 3.77 -4.74
C ALA A 88 6.61 2.83 -4.35
N GLN A 89 6.57 1.63 -4.92
CA GLN A 89 5.55 0.61 -4.71
C GLN A 89 6.22 -0.75 -4.41
N VAL A 90 5.88 -1.41 -3.31
CA VAL A 90 6.47 -2.71 -2.93
C VAL A 90 5.37 -3.72 -2.66
N GLU A 91 5.32 -4.76 -3.49
CA GLU A 91 4.47 -5.92 -3.30
C GLU A 91 5.17 -6.91 -2.37
N VAL A 92 4.57 -7.23 -1.22
CA VAL A 92 5.21 -8.09 -0.21
C VAL A 92 4.75 -9.52 -0.43
N LYS A 93 5.70 -10.46 -0.49
CA LYS A 93 5.40 -11.88 -0.59
C LYS A 93 6.32 -12.69 0.31
N GLU A 94 5.77 -13.30 1.35
CA GLU A 94 6.52 -14.32 2.11
C GLU A 94 6.67 -15.61 1.27
N GLY A 95 5.66 -15.93 0.46
CA GLY A 95 5.64 -17.08 -0.43
C GLY A 95 4.69 -16.85 -1.60
N GLY A 96 4.72 -17.73 -2.59
CA GLY A 96 3.89 -17.62 -3.79
C GLY A 96 4.41 -16.63 -4.84
N ARG A 97 3.67 -16.56 -5.95
CA ARG A 97 3.99 -15.73 -7.11
C ARG A 97 3.06 -14.51 -7.16
N PRO A 98 3.55 -13.33 -7.59
CA PRO A 98 2.68 -12.20 -7.84
C PRO A 98 1.66 -12.55 -8.93
N THR A 99 0.46 -11.97 -8.85
CA THR A 99 -0.57 -12.15 -9.89
C THR A 99 -0.23 -11.38 -11.17
N SER A 100 -0.95 -11.64 -12.26
CA SER A 100 -0.85 -10.89 -13.51
C SER A 100 -1.08 -9.40 -13.31
N GLU A 101 -2.07 -9.04 -12.49
CA GLU A 101 -2.44 -7.65 -12.19
C GLU A 101 -1.35 -6.96 -11.37
N GLN A 102 -0.75 -7.67 -10.40
CA GLN A 102 0.36 -7.15 -9.60
C GLN A 102 1.60 -6.88 -10.46
N LEU A 103 1.92 -7.79 -11.38
CA LEU A 103 3.00 -7.59 -12.34
C LEU A 103 2.70 -6.41 -13.28
N ALA A 104 1.47 -6.29 -13.77
CA ALA A 104 1.06 -5.17 -14.62
C ALA A 104 1.19 -3.82 -13.88
N TRP A 105 0.78 -3.77 -12.62
CA TRP A 105 0.91 -2.59 -11.78
C TRP A 105 2.38 -2.20 -11.56
N ILE A 106 3.24 -3.15 -11.19
CA ILE A 106 4.68 -2.94 -11.02
C ILE A 106 5.30 -2.38 -12.30
N ASN A 107 4.96 -2.95 -13.46
CA ASN A 107 5.45 -2.49 -14.75
C ASN A 107 4.99 -1.06 -15.09
N ALA A 108 3.73 -0.72 -14.79
CA ALA A 108 3.20 0.62 -15.02
C ALA A 108 3.94 1.67 -14.17
N VAL A 109 4.21 1.37 -12.90
CA VAL A 109 4.93 2.28 -12.00
C VAL A 109 6.38 2.49 -12.46
N ASN A 110 7.08 1.41 -12.80
CA ASN A 110 8.45 1.49 -13.33
C ASN A 110 8.49 2.23 -14.68
N GLY A 111 7.53 1.99 -15.56
CA GLY A 111 7.42 2.68 -16.86
C GLY A 111 7.19 4.18 -16.73
N ALA A 112 6.59 4.65 -15.62
CA ALA A 112 6.40 6.06 -15.32
C ALA A 112 7.58 6.71 -14.57
N GLY A 113 8.70 5.99 -14.37
CA GLY A 113 9.88 6.48 -13.65
C GLY A 113 9.81 6.32 -12.12
N GLY A 114 8.82 5.57 -11.61
CA GLY A 114 8.77 5.15 -10.21
C GLY A 114 9.69 3.96 -9.93
N LYS A 115 9.72 3.52 -8.67
CA LYS A 115 10.47 2.33 -8.23
C LYS A 115 9.51 1.27 -7.68
N ALA A 116 9.34 0.18 -8.41
CA ALA A 116 8.43 -0.89 -8.03
C ALA A 116 9.01 -2.29 -8.17
N GLY A 117 8.62 -3.18 -7.25
CA GLY A 117 8.96 -4.60 -7.35
C GLY A 117 8.35 -5.45 -6.24
N VAL A 118 8.61 -6.76 -6.31
CA VAL A 118 8.20 -7.71 -5.27
C VAL A 118 9.34 -7.89 -4.26
N ALA A 119 9.03 -7.74 -2.97
CA ALA A 119 9.96 -7.98 -1.88
C ALA A 119 9.59 -9.23 -1.07
N ARG A 120 10.54 -10.14 -0.95
CA ARG A 120 10.45 -11.34 -0.09
C ARG A 120 11.28 -11.21 1.17
N ASP A 121 12.21 -10.27 1.14
CA ASP A 121 13.13 -9.99 2.23
C ASP A 121 13.62 -8.54 2.17
N GLU A 122 14.55 -8.23 3.05
CA GLU A 122 15.18 -6.92 3.15
C GLU A 122 16.10 -6.60 1.95
N ALA A 123 16.70 -7.62 1.32
CA ALA A 123 17.60 -7.45 0.19
C ALA A 123 16.81 -7.03 -1.06
N ASP A 124 15.65 -7.65 -1.29
CA ASP A 124 14.74 -7.22 -2.34
C ASP A 124 14.27 -5.78 -2.14
N LEU A 125 13.89 -5.42 -0.91
CA LEU A 125 13.44 -4.05 -0.61
C LEU A 125 14.52 -3.03 -0.94
N ARG A 126 15.76 -3.30 -0.52
CA ARG A 126 16.94 -2.46 -0.83
C ARG A 126 17.15 -2.29 -2.33
N ARG A 127 17.12 -3.41 -3.07
CA ARG A 127 17.22 -3.41 -4.54
C ARG A 127 16.12 -2.57 -5.19
N ILE A 128 14.87 -2.68 -4.73
CA ILE A 128 13.75 -1.89 -5.26
C ILE A 128 13.96 -0.41 -4.98
N LEU A 129 14.34 -0.03 -3.76
CA LEU A 129 14.53 1.37 -3.39
C LEU A 129 15.82 1.98 -3.96
N GLY A 130 16.78 1.14 -4.35
CA GLY A 130 18.12 1.55 -4.79
C GLY A 130 18.97 2.09 -3.64
N LEU A 131 18.95 1.40 -2.49
CA LEU A 131 19.59 1.77 -1.23
C LEU A 131 20.33 0.58 -0.60
#